data_AF-A0A703W209-F1
#
_entry.id   AF-A0A703W209-F1
#
_cell.length_a   1.000
_cell.length_b   1.000
_cell.length_c   1.000
_cell.angle_alpha   90.00
_cell.angle_beta   90.00
_cell.angle_gamma   90.00
#
_symmetry.space_group_name_H-M   'P 1'
#
loop_
_entity.id
_entity.type
_entity.pdbx_description
1 polymer ?
#
loop_
_entity_poly.entity_id
_entity_poly.type
_entity_poly.pdbx_seq_one_letter_code
_entity_poly.pdbx_strand_id
1 'polypeptide(L)'
;DDNISIGTPFACCLSKSGDILSQWRAYAKDGFGVSIGFDREKLDVYDGIIGNNLDPKHRLTLSDISYMDINVIECLAERILSRYSFIKKYYMNEIISTSKFNRYDKCILELISNIIHLNTTTKNPAFKEEKEVRLVYQTLDTGRYEYPESSS
;
A
#
# COMPACT_ATOMS: atom_id res chain seq x y z
N ASP A 1 -9.74 0.93 -24.54
CA ASP A 1 -9.86 -0.01 -23.41
C ASP A 1 -8.55 -0.02 -22.65
N ASP A 2 -8.45 0.88 -21.68
CA ASP A 2 -7.25 0.98 -20.84
C ASP A 2 -7.26 -0.18 -19.87
N ASN A 3 -6.40 -1.17 -20.12
CA ASN A 3 -6.11 -2.21 -19.14
C ASN A 3 -5.54 -1.53 -17.90
N ILE A 4 -6.34 -1.46 -16.84
CA ILE A 4 -5.88 -0.97 -15.53
C ILE A 4 -4.90 -2.01 -14.99
N SER A 5 -3.63 -1.64 -14.98
CA SER A 5 -2.55 -2.45 -14.42
C SER A 5 -2.38 -2.10 -12.94
N ILE A 6 -2.10 -3.13 -12.13
CA ILE A 6 -1.87 -2.99 -10.69
C ILE A 6 -0.61 -2.16 -10.52
N GLY A 7 -0.73 -0.99 -9.91
CA GLY A 7 0.45 -0.17 -9.65
C GLY A 7 1.29 -0.70 -8.48
N THR A 8 2.46 -0.12 -8.32
CA THR A 8 3.38 -0.42 -7.21
C THR A 8 3.17 0.61 -6.09
N PRO A 9 3.04 0.17 -4.83
CA PRO A 9 3.05 1.09 -3.69
C PRO A 9 4.47 1.61 -3.41
N PHE A 10 4.59 2.92 -3.23
CA PHE A 10 5.78 3.57 -2.71
C PHE A 10 5.49 4.04 -1.28
N ALA A 11 6.42 3.80 -0.36
CA ALA A 11 6.25 4.17 1.04
C ALA A 11 7.36 5.11 1.51
N CYS A 12 6.97 6.20 2.17
CA CYS A 12 7.85 7.02 3.00
C CYS A 12 7.57 6.68 4.46
N CYS A 13 8.56 6.06 5.12
CA CYS A 13 8.48 5.63 6.51
C CYS A 13 8.90 6.77 7.45
N LEU A 14 8.03 7.12 8.37
CA LEU A 14 8.17 8.22 9.32
C LEU A 14 7.95 7.68 10.74
N SER A 15 8.26 8.46 11.76
CA SER A 15 8.01 8.09 13.16
C SER A 15 7.06 9.05 13.85
N LYS A 16 6.23 8.53 14.75
CA LYS A 16 5.46 9.35 15.70
C LYS A 16 6.32 9.98 16.79
N SER A 17 7.60 9.64 16.87
CA SER A 17 8.55 10.15 17.87
C SER A 17 9.70 10.85 17.17
N GLY A 18 10.00 12.09 17.58
CA GLY A 18 11.06 12.89 16.96
C GLY A 18 12.47 12.54 17.44
N ASP A 19 12.60 11.83 18.57
CA ASP A 19 13.88 11.52 19.20
C ASP A 19 13.94 10.04 19.63
N ILE A 20 14.46 9.20 18.76
CA ILE A 20 14.72 7.77 19.03
C ILE A 20 16.19 7.50 18.69
N LEU A 21 17.00 7.15 19.71
CA LEU A 21 18.44 6.92 19.55
C LEU A 21 18.78 5.87 18.49
N SER A 22 18.04 4.78 18.41
CA SER A 22 18.28 3.75 17.37
C SER A 22 18.08 4.30 15.97
N GLN A 23 17.11 5.20 15.76
CA GLN A 23 16.88 5.85 14.46
C GLN A 23 17.98 6.84 14.11
N TRP A 24 18.46 7.62 15.09
CA TRP A 24 19.60 8.51 14.89
C TRP A 24 20.88 7.77 14.51
N ARG A 25 21.07 6.55 15.01
CA ARG A 25 22.20 5.69 14.64
C ARG A 25 22.02 5.04 13.27
N ALA A 26 20.81 4.60 12.95
CA ALA A 26 20.53 3.84 11.72
C ALA A 26 20.32 4.72 10.49
N TYR A 27 19.62 5.85 10.63
CA TYR A 27 19.15 6.67 9.51
C TYR A 27 19.81 8.05 9.43
N ALA A 28 20.47 8.49 10.51
CA ALA A 28 21.28 9.71 10.49
C ALA A 28 22.77 9.35 10.54
N LYS A 29 23.62 10.37 10.52
CA LYS A 29 25.08 10.19 10.58
C LYS A 29 25.52 9.96 12.03
N ASP A 30 25.12 8.83 12.60
CA ASP A 30 25.39 8.44 13.99
C ASP A 30 25.06 9.54 15.02
N GLY A 31 23.82 10.04 14.99
CA GLY A 31 23.38 11.13 15.86
C GLY A 31 23.51 12.54 15.28
N PHE A 32 24.16 12.73 14.13
CA PHE A 32 24.20 14.03 13.45
C PHE A 32 23.14 14.14 12.36
N GLY A 33 22.27 15.14 12.48
CA GLY A 33 21.24 15.47 11.49
C GLY A 33 20.15 16.38 12.05
N VAL A 34 19.05 16.49 11.30
CA VAL A 34 17.83 17.17 11.73
C VAL A 34 16.64 16.24 11.56
N SER A 35 15.65 16.38 12.44
CA SER A 35 14.36 15.67 12.33
C SER A 35 13.32 16.64 11.79
N ILE A 36 12.62 16.24 10.73
CA ILE A 36 11.55 17.04 10.11
C ILE A 36 10.21 16.43 10.51
N GLY A 37 9.46 17.16 11.33
CA GLY A 37 8.10 16.81 11.70
C GLY A 37 7.06 17.39 10.74
N PHE A 38 5.86 16.82 10.75
CA PHE A 38 4.70 17.33 10.03
C PHE A 38 3.45 17.24 10.90
N ASP A 39 2.46 18.07 10.57
CA ASP A 39 1.17 18.07 11.22
C ASP A 39 0.22 17.14 10.44
N ARG A 40 -0.20 16.05 11.09
CA ARG A 40 -1.06 15.03 10.47
C ARG A 40 -2.40 15.60 10.02
N GLU A 41 -2.97 16.54 10.77
CA GLU A 41 -4.30 17.10 10.48
C GLU A 41 -4.27 18.06 9.29
N LYS A 42 -3.09 18.59 8.96
CA LYS A 42 -2.88 19.48 7.81
C LYS A 42 -2.52 18.73 6.53
N LEU A 43 -2.30 17.42 6.61
CA LEU A 43 -1.97 16.61 5.45
C LEU A 43 -3.27 16.12 4.79
N ASP A 44 -3.55 16.61 3.59
CA ASP A 44 -4.71 16.17 2.80
C ASP A 44 -4.41 14.81 2.15
N VAL A 45 -4.74 13.74 2.88
CA VAL A 45 -4.54 12.35 2.47
C VAL A 45 -5.80 11.54 2.67
N TYR A 46 -5.94 10.49 1.88
CA TYR A 46 -7.06 9.58 1.98
C TYR A 46 -6.98 8.74 3.26
N ASP A 47 -8.09 8.70 4.00
CA ASP A 47 -8.28 7.85 5.18
C ASP A 47 -9.09 6.61 4.79
N GLY A 48 -8.40 5.57 4.36
CA GLY A 48 -9.02 4.33 3.92
C GLY A 48 -8.03 3.24 3.53
N ILE A 49 -8.53 2.23 2.81
CA ILE A 49 -7.73 1.09 2.34
C ILE A 49 -6.77 1.57 1.26
N ILE A 50 -5.49 1.23 1.43
CA ILE A 50 -4.45 1.45 0.41
C ILE A 50 -4.66 0.41 -0.69
N GLY A 51 -4.94 0.87 -1.90
CA GLY A 51 -5.17 -0.02 -3.04
C GLY A 51 -5.33 0.76 -4.33
N ASN A 52 -5.59 0.04 -5.42
CA ASN A 52 -5.77 0.66 -6.72
C ASN A 52 -7.05 1.50 -6.71
N ASN A 53 -6.90 2.81 -6.85
CA ASN A 53 -8.02 3.74 -6.94
C ASN A 53 -7.90 4.59 -8.20
N LEU A 54 -9.01 4.74 -8.93
CA LEU A 54 -9.06 5.60 -10.11
C LEU A 54 -8.88 7.07 -9.73
N ASP A 55 -9.42 7.48 -8.57
CA ASP A 55 -9.25 8.84 -8.06
C ASP A 55 -7.82 9.04 -7.52
N PRO A 56 -7.02 9.95 -8.10
CA PRO A 56 -5.68 10.26 -7.60
C PRO A 56 -5.65 10.68 -6.13
N LYS A 57 -6.71 11.34 -5.62
CA LYS A 57 -6.77 11.76 -4.21
C LYS A 57 -6.82 10.58 -3.25
N HIS A 58 -7.34 9.44 -3.71
CA HIS A 58 -7.43 8.21 -2.91
C HIS A 58 -6.19 7.32 -3.01
N ARG A 59 -5.13 7.78 -3.69
CA ARG A 59 -3.89 7.01 -3.88
C ARG A 59 -2.77 7.44 -2.94
N LEU A 60 -2.95 8.50 -2.15
CA LEU A 60 -2.00 8.93 -1.13
C LEU A 60 -2.64 8.77 0.26
N THR A 61 -2.03 7.97 1.12
CA THR A 61 -2.59 7.59 2.43
C THR A 61 -1.52 7.71 3.51
N LEU A 62 -1.88 8.16 4.71
CA LEU A 62 -1.01 8.13 5.88
C LEU A 62 -1.48 7.06 6.87
N SER A 63 -0.81 5.91 6.89
CA SER A 63 -1.21 4.75 7.68
C SER A 63 -0.31 4.50 8.88
N ASP A 64 -0.95 4.20 10.01
CA ASP A 64 -0.27 3.66 11.17
C ASP A 64 0.12 2.20 10.92
N ILE A 65 1.26 1.79 11.47
CA ILE A 65 1.77 0.44 11.31
C ILE A 65 1.21 -0.50 12.37
N SER A 66 0.64 -1.59 11.88
CA SER A 66 0.23 -2.72 12.68
C SER A 66 1.40 -3.70 12.83
N TYR A 67 1.92 -3.78 14.06
CA TYR A 67 3.00 -4.68 14.40
C TYR A 67 2.47 -6.08 14.71
N MET A 68 2.64 -7.02 13.77
CA MET A 68 2.00 -8.34 13.80
C MET A 68 2.99 -9.48 13.60
N ASP A 69 2.86 -10.54 14.40
CA ASP A 69 3.59 -11.79 14.20
C ASP A 69 3.15 -12.51 12.93
N ILE A 70 4.04 -13.35 12.38
CA ILE A 70 3.81 -14.05 11.11
C ILE A 70 2.53 -14.90 11.13
N ASN A 71 2.24 -15.58 12.23
CA ASN A 71 1.04 -16.40 12.38
C ASN A 71 -0.25 -15.56 12.24
N VAL A 72 -0.24 -14.31 12.74
CA VAL A 72 -1.39 -13.41 12.62
C VAL A 72 -1.55 -12.96 11.17
N ILE A 73 -0.45 -12.65 10.49
CA ILE A 73 -0.45 -12.29 9.06
C ILE A 73 -0.97 -13.46 8.22
N GLU A 74 -0.54 -14.69 8.50
CA GLU A 74 -1.02 -15.90 7.83
C GLU A 74 -2.54 -16.07 8.01
N CYS A 75 -3.05 -15.98 9.24
CA CYS A 75 -4.49 -16.04 9.49
C CYS A 75 -5.27 -14.93 8.75
N LEU A 76 -4.75 -13.71 8.68
CA LEU A 76 -5.39 -12.61 7.94
C LEU A 76 -5.37 -12.87 6.43
N ALA A 77 -4.25 -13.33 5.89
CA ALA A 77 -4.12 -13.68 4.48
C ALA A 77 -5.08 -14.81 4.09
N GLU A 78 -5.18 -15.87 4.91
CA GLU A 78 -6.14 -16.96 4.70
C GLU A 78 -7.59 -16.48 4.73
N ARG A 79 -7.94 -15.58 5.66
CA ARG A 79 -9.28 -14.96 5.72
C ARG A 79 -9.58 -14.13 4.48
N ILE A 80 -8.61 -13.36 3.98
CA ILE A 80 -8.75 -12.62 2.73
C ILE A 80 -8.97 -13.60 1.58
N LEU A 81 -8.07 -14.58 1.38
CA LEU A 81 -8.12 -15.51 0.27
C LEU A 81 -9.39 -16.38 0.25
N SER A 82 -9.84 -16.86 1.42
CA SER A 82 -11.03 -17.69 1.53
C SER A 82 -12.31 -16.97 1.09
N ARG A 83 -12.43 -15.66 1.37
CA ARG A 83 -13.54 -14.82 0.89
C ARG A 83 -13.65 -14.78 -0.64
N TYR A 84 -12.53 -14.95 -1.34
CA TYR A 84 -12.45 -14.92 -2.79
C TYR A 84 -12.15 -16.30 -3.42
N SER A 85 -12.34 -17.39 -2.67
CA SER A 85 -12.09 -18.77 -3.14
C SER A 85 -12.86 -19.16 -4.41
N PHE A 86 -14.02 -18.54 -4.66
CA PHE A 86 -14.79 -18.72 -5.89
C PHE A 86 -14.07 -18.21 -7.15
N ILE A 87 -13.23 -17.17 -7.03
CA ILE A 87 -12.43 -16.61 -8.13
C ILE A 87 -11.43 -17.68 -8.62
N LYS A 88 -10.76 -18.37 -7.69
CA LYS A 88 -9.84 -19.47 -8.02
C LYS A 88 -10.56 -20.57 -8.79
N LYS A 89 -11.75 -20.99 -8.34
CA LYS A 89 -12.55 -22.01 -9.04
C LYS A 89 -12.96 -21.55 -10.44
N TYR A 90 -13.24 -20.27 -10.62
CA TYR A 90 -13.61 -19.71 -11.92
C TYR A 90 -12.43 -19.74 -12.90
N TYR A 91 -11.27 -19.18 -12.53
CA TYR A 91 -10.09 -19.14 -13.41
C TYR A 91 -9.43 -20.50 -13.66
N MET A 92 -9.58 -21.47 -12.75
CA MET A 92 -9.06 -22.83 -12.96
C MET A 92 -9.92 -23.66 -13.94
N ASN A 93 -11.18 -23.29 -14.18
CA ASN A 93 -12.14 -24.09 -14.95
C ASN A 93 -12.49 -23.50 -16.33
N GLU A 94 -12.13 -22.25 -16.64
CA GLU A 94 -12.35 -21.67 -17.98
C GLU A 94 -11.02 -21.27 -18.64
N ILE A 95 -10.78 -21.81 -19.84
CA ILE A 95 -9.79 -21.29 -20.78
C ILE A 95 -10.24 -19.86 -21.13
N ILE A 96 -9.43 -18.89 -20.74
CA ILE A 96 -9.68 -17.45 -20.79
C ILE A 96 -10.19 -17.03 -22.17
N SER A 97 -11.49 -16.76 -22.30
CA SER A 97 -12.05 -16.05 -23.45
C SER A 97 -11.92 -14.55 -23.20
N THR A 98 -10.89 -13.97 -23.80
CA THR A 98 -10.58 -12.55 -23.83
C THR A 98 -11.63 -11.80 -24.64
N SER A 99 -12.50 -10.99 -24.02
CA SER A 99 -13.12 -9.80 -24.66
C SER A 99 -14.19 -9.07 -23.84
N LYS A 100 -14.56 -9.51 -22.63
CA LYS A 100 -15.55 -8.77 -21.82
C LYS A 100 -15.06 -8.61 -20.38
N PHE A 101 -15.18 -7.37 -19.88
CA PHE A 101 -15.10 -7.04 -18.45
C PHE A 101 -15.74 -8.16 -17.64
N ASN A 102 -14.94 -8.86 -16.87
CA ASN A 102 -15.33 -10.11 -16.26
C ASN A 102 -16.26 -9.80 -15.09
N ARG A 103 -17.26 -10.67 -14.86
CA ARG A 103 -18.24 -10.53 -13.75
C ARG A 103 -17.56 -10.31 -12.38
N TYR A 104 -16.31 -10.73 -12.24
CA TYR A 104 -15.55 -10.72 -10.99
C TYR A 104 -14.45 -9.65 -10.90
N ASP A 105 -14.28 -8.77 -11.89
CA ASP A 105 -13.18 -7.80 -11.91
C ASP A 105 -13.16 -6.94 -10.64
N LYS A 106 -14.33 -6.50 -10.18
CA LYS A 106 -14.46 -5.76 -8.91
C LYS A 106 -13.94 -6.57 -7.72
N CYS A 107 -14.29 -7.85 -7.62
CA CYS A 107 -13.83 -8.73 -6.54
C CYS A 107 -12.32 -8.98 -6.60
N ILE A 108 -11.74 -9.05 -7.80
CA ILE A 108 -10.30 -9.17 -8.00
C ILE A 108 -9.59 -7.90 -7.54
N LEU A 109 -10.09 -6.72 -7.94
CA LEU A 109 -9.54 -5.44 -7.51
C LEU A 109 -9.65 -5.25 -5.99
N GLU A 110 -10.75 -5.68 -5.37
CA GLU A 110 -10.92 -5.68 -3.91
C GLU A 110 -9.93 -6.64 -3.24
N LEU A 111 -9.76 -7.86 -3.75
CA LEU A 111 -8.76 -8.82 -3.26
C LEU A 111 -7.35 -8.22 -3.29
N ILE A 112 -6.95 -7.66 -4.43
CA ILE A 112 -5.64 -7.04 -4.62
C ILE A 112 -5.46 -5.87 -3.64
N SER A 113 -6.46 -5.00 -3.50
CA SER A 113 -6.39 -3.86 -2.57
C SER A 113 -6.23 -4.32 -1.13
N ASN A 114 -6.91 -5.39 -0.71
CA ASN A 114 -6.72 -5.96 0.63
C ASN A 114 -5.30 -6.50 0.85
N ILE A 115 -4.70 -7.13 -0.17
CA ILE A 115 -3.32 -7.63 -0.09
C ILE A 115 -2.33 -6.47 -0.04
N ILE A 116 -2.48 -5.46 -0.90
CA ILE A 116 -1.64 -4.25 -0.91
C ILE A 116 -1.72 -3.55 0.44
N HIS A 117 -2.94 -3.37 0.97
CA HIS A 117 -3.13 -2.75 2.28
C HIS A 117 -2.45 -3.54 3.39
N LEU A 118 -2.62 -4.86 3.45
CA LEU A 118 -1.97 -5.69 4.45
C LEU A 118 -0.43 -5.60 4.34
N ASN A 119 0.12 -5.64 3.11
CA ASN A 119 1.56 -5.51 2.88
C ASN A 119 2.10 -4.15 3.32
N THR A 120 1.40 -3.08 3.00
CA THR A 120 1.85 -1.70 3.24
C THR A 120 1.68 -1.25 4.69
N THR A 121 0.80 -1.89 5.46
CA THR A 121 0.47 -1.48 6.85
C THR A 121 0.99 -2.41 7.93
N THR A 122 1.70 -3.49 7.58
CA THR A 122 2.23 -4.43 8.56
C THR A 122 3.75 -4.34 8.72
N LYS A 123 4.24 -4.70 9.90
CA LYS A 123 5.66 -4.86 10.22
C LYS A 123 5.84 -5.87 11.35
N ASN A 124 7.03 -6.47 11.44
CA ASN A 124 7.37 -7.39 12.51
C ASN A 124 7.38 -6.66 13.88
N PRO A 125 6.86 -7.27 14.98
CA PRO A 125 6.84 -6.67 16.32
C PRO A 125 8.20 -6.26 16.90
N ALA A 126 9.30 -6.83 16.40
CA ALA A 126 10.66 -6.48 16.79
C ALA A 126 11.04 -5.02 16.48
N PHE A 127 10.26 -4.32 15.66
CA PHE A 127 10.48 -2.91 15.27
C PHE A 127 9.49 -1.94 15.93
N LYS A 128 8.77 -2.36 16.98
CA LYS A 128 7.76 -1.55 17.68
C LYS A 128 8.33 -0.24 18.22
N GLU A 129 9.62 -0.21 18.56
CA GLU A 129 10.29 1.00 19.05
C GLU A 129 10.29 2.13 18.02
N GLU A 130 10.20 1.82 16.72
CA GLU A 130 10.22 2.84 15.68
C GLU A 130 8.97 3.72 15.66
N LYS A 131 7.86 3.24 16.24
CA LYS A 131 6.55 3.93 16.23
C LYS A 131 6.19 4.45 14.83
N GLU A 132 6.34 3.56 13.85
CA GLU A 132 6.33 3.90 12.44
C GLU A 132 4.92 4.33 11.97
N VAL A 133 4.91 5.33 11.10
CA VAL A 133 3.77 5.75 10.28
C VAL A 133 4.24 5.83 8.83
N ARG A 134 3.48 5.31 7.88
CA ARG A 134 3.85 5.32 6.46
C ARG A 134 2.96 6.26 5.67
N LEU A 135 3.57 7.19 4.94
CA LEU A 135 2.92 7.88 3.83
C LEU A 135 3.09 7.01 2.59
N VAL A 136 1.98 6.44 2.10
CA VAL A 136 1.98 5.48 1.01
C VAL A 136 1.33 6.09 -0.22
N TYR A 137 2.05 6.08 -1.34
CA TYR A 137 1.53 6.42 -2.65
C TYR A 137 1.37 5.16 -3.50
N GLN A 138 0.14 4.76 -3.77
CA GLN A 138 -0.17 3.64 -4.65
C GLN A 138 -0.22 4.15 -6.09
N THR A 139 0.64 3.66 -6.98
CA THR A 139 0.51 4.06 -8.39
C THR A 139 -0.70 3.38 -9.04
N LEU A 140 -1.11 3.92 -10.18
CA LEU A 140 -2.01 3.25 -11.09
C LEU A 140 -1.28 3.20 -12.43
N ASP A 141 -1.03 2.01 -12.95
CA ASP A 141 -0.44 1.88 -14.28
C ASP A 141 -1.59 1.93 -15.29
N THR A 142 -1.92 3.16 -15.68
CA THR A 142 -2.70 3.45 -16.88
C THR A 142 -1.68 3.61 -17.99
N GLY A 143 -1.64 2.66 -18.93
CA GLY A 143 -0.62 2.64 -19.99
C GLY A 143 -0.29 4.04 -20.53
N ARG A 144 0.93 4.50 -20.21
CA ARG A 144 1.54 5.80 -20.55
C ARG A 144 0.92 7.04 -19.88
N TYR A 145 1.57 7.51 -18.82
CA TYR A 145 1.69 8.95 -18.56
C TYR A 145 3.01 9.41 -19.21
N GLU A 146 2.94 9.98 -20.42
CA GLU A 146 4.05 10.77 -20.96
C GLU A 146 4.14 12.04 -20.11
N TYR A 147 5.30 12.27 -19.48
CA TYR A 147 5.56 13.56 -18.85
C TYR A 147 5.37 14.64 -19.92
N PRO A 148 4.61 15.72 -19.67
CA PRO A 148 4.66 16.86 -20.56
C PRO A 148 6.13 17.31 -20.59
N GLU A 149 6.75 17.27 -21.78
CA GLU A 149 8.09 17.78 -21.96
C GLU A 149 8.14 19.17 -21.34
N SER A 150 9.04 19.37 -20.38
CA SER A 150 9.31 20.69 -19.84
C SER A 150 9.71 21.57 -21.01
N SER A 151 8.85 22.50 -21.39
CA SER A 151 9.13 23.50 -22.40
C SER A 151 10.37 24.27 -21.93
N SER A 152 11.49 24.00 -22.59
CA SER A 152 12.74 24.77 -22.44
C SER A 152 12.80 25.84 -23.52
#